data_AF-A0A8J5VAP7-F1
#
_entry.id   AF-A0A8J5VAP7-F1
#
_cell.length_a   1.000
_cell.length_b   1.000
_cell.length_c   1.000
_cell.angle_alpha   90.00
_cell.angle_beta   90.00
_cell.angle_gamma   90.00
#
_symmetry.space_group_name_H-M   'P 1'
#
loop_
_entity.id
_entity.type
_entity.pdbx_description
1 polymer ?
#
loop_
_entity_poly.entity_id
_entity_poly.type
_entity_poly.pdbx_seq_one_letter_code
_entity_poly.pdbx_strand_id
1 'polypeptide(L)'
;MAGNFWQSSHQPLLTLIQDVGPDDQLLTLAWRIINDSLRTDVCLLYPPYQIAIGCLQIACVILQKDLKSWFAELNADMEKIQEIARYIINLYELWKTYDEKKEIQGLLGKMPKPKPAPSR
;
A
#
# COMPACT_ATOMS: atom_id res chain seq x y z
N MET A 1 -7.17 27.90 5.96
CA MET A 1 -5.85 27.31 5.65
C MET A 1 -5.54 26.20 6.66
N ALA A 2 -6.31 25.11 6.66
CA ALA A 2 -6.00 23.93 7.47
C ALA A 2 -5.11 23.01 6.62
N GLY A 3 -3.94 22.66 7.16
CA GLY A 3 -2.86 21.99 6.46
C GLY A 3 -3.27 20.62 5.90
N ASN A 4 -2.99 20.45 4.60
CA ASN A 4 -3.06 19.20 3.84
C ASN A 4 -1.96 18.21 4.27
N PHE A 5 -1.75 18.00 5.57
CA PHE A 5 -0.64 17.21 6.11
C PHE A 5 -0.98 15.70 6.27
N TRP A 6 -2.21 15.30 5.97
CA TRP A 6 -2.67 13.92 5.97
C TRP A 6 -3.20 13.51 4.58
N GLN A 7 -2.39 13.66 3.53
CA GLN A 7 -2.74 13.11 2.22
C GLN A 7 -2.68 11.58 2.28
N SER A 8 -3.77 10.98 2.74
CA SER A 8 -3.98 9.54 2.63
C SER A 8 -3.90 9.15 1.16
N SER A 9 -3.21 8.03 0.84
CA SER A 9 -3.05 7.51 -0.53
C SER A 9 -4.39 7.29 -1.27
N HIS A 10 -5.51 7.33 -0.56
CA HIS A 10 -6.86 7.29 -1.10
C HIS A 10 -7.27 8.51 -1.93
N GLN A 11 -6.77 9.72 -1.61
CA GLN A 11 -7.10 10.93 -2.38
C GLN A 11 -6.62 10.86 -3.84
N PRO A 12 -5.34 10.57 -4.12
CA PRO A 12 -4.87 10.45 -5.50
C PRO A 12 -5.55 9.29 -6.24
N LEU A 13 -5.93 8.21 -5.56
CA LEU A 13 -6.65 7.10 -6.19
C LEU A 13 -7.97 7.55 -6.83
N LEU A 14 -8.76 8.41 -6.16
CA LEU A 14 -10.03 8.88 -6.70
C LEU A 14 -9.84 9.66 -8.00
N THR A 15 -8.83 10.52 -8.06
CA THR A 15 -8.48 11.27 -9.28
C THR A 15 -8.03 10.34 -10.40
N LEU A 16 -7.20 9.34 -10.09
CA LEU A 16 -6.72 8.37 -11.09
C LEU A 16 -7.88 7.53 -11.66
N ILE A 17 -8.81 7.07 -10.82
CA ILE A 17 -9.98 6.32 -11.29
C ILE A 17 -10.91 7.18 -12.14
N GLN A 18 -11.10 8.46 -11.79
CA GLN A 18 -11.90 9.37 -12.62
C GLN A 18 -11.27 9.58 -14.00
N ASP A 19 -9.94 9.63 -14.09
CA ASP A 19 -9.20 9.80 -15.33
C ASP A 19 -9.21 8.55 -16.22
N VAL A 20 -9.06 7.36 -15.63
CA VAL A 20 -9.20 6.06 -16.33
C VAL A 20 -10.63 5.86 -16.87
N GLY A 21 -11.61 6.36 -16.13
CA GLY A 21 -13.03 6.12 -16.34
C GLY A 21 -13.65 5.42 -15.13
N PRO A 22 -14.90 5.77 -14.76
CA PRO A 22 -15.54 5.29 -13.55
C PRO A 22 -15.65 3.77 -13.55
N ASP A 23 -14.99 3.16 -12.57
CA ASP A 23 -14.94 1.71 -12.40
C ASP A 23 -14.94 1.35 -10.91
N ASP A 24 -16.13 1.02 -10.41
CA ASP A 24 -16.35 0.73 -8.99
C ASP A 24 -15.61 -0.54 -8.53
N GLN A 25 -15.42 -1.51 -9.42
CA GLN A 25 -14.70 -2.74 -9.09
C GLN A 25 -13.21 -2.46 -8.92
N LEU A 26 -12.64 -1.71 -9.86
CA LEU A 26 -11.24 -1.29 -9.81
C LEU A 26 -10.98 -0.40 -8.59
N LEU A 27 -11.85 0.57 -8.34
CA LEU A 27 -11.78 1.44 -7.17
C LEU A 27 -11.82 0.64 -5.88
N THR A 28 -12.79 -0.27 -5.73
CA THR A 28 -12.95 -1.07 -4.52
C THR A 28 -11.72 -1.95 -4.26
N LEU A 29 -11.18 -2.59 -5.30
CA LEU A 29 -10.01 -3.43 -5.16
C LEU A 29 -8.75 -2.61 -4.86
N ALA A 30 -8.50 -1.54 -5.61
CA ALA A 30 -7.36 -0.66 -5.39
C ALA A 30 -7.39 -0.05 -3.98
N TRP A 31 -8.57 0.35 -3.49
CA TRP A 31 -8.77 0.85 -2.13
C TRP A 31 -8.39 -0.20 -1.07
N ARG A 32 -8.79 -1.46 -1.28
CA ARG A 32 -8.40 -2.57 -0.38
C ARG A 32 -6.88 -2.75 -0.35
N ILE A 33 -6.24 -2.76 -1.53
CA ILE A 33 -4.78 -2.91 -1.64
C ILE A 33 -4.04 -1.75 -0.98
N ILE A 34 -4.54 -0.52 -1.10
CA ILE A 34 -3.97 0.64 -0.39
C ILE A 34 -4.00 0.42 1.13
N ASN A 35 -5.11 -0.08 1.68
CA ASN A 35 -5.19 -0.38 3.12
C ASN A 35 -4.20 -1.47 3.53
N ASP A 36 -4.01 -2.50 2.70
CA ASP A 36 -3.03 -3.56 2.96
C ASP A 36 -1.60 -3.02 2.93
N SER A 37 -1.31 -2.04 2.06
CA SER A 37 0.02 -1.41 1.97
C SER A 37 0.48 -0.76 3.28
N LEU A 38 -0.46 -0.38 4.16
CA LEU A 38 -0.16 0.17 5.51
C LEU A 38 0.49 -0.86 6.45
N ARG A 39 0.47 -2.15 6.08
CA ARG A 39 1.17 -3.23 6.80
C ARG A 39 2.63 -3.37 6.37
N THR A 40 3.11 -2.49 5.49
CA THR A 40 4.47 -2.44 4.98
C THR A 40 5.09 -1.07 5.23
N ASP A 41 6.39 -0.92 4.93
CA ASP A 41 7.11 0.33 5.13
C ASP A 41 6.91 1.34 3.97
N VAL A 42 6.13 1.00 2.94
CA VAL A 42 6.01 1.84 1.73
C VAL A 42 5.49 3.25 2.01
N CYS A 43 4.66 3.43 3.04
CA CYS A 43 4.14 4.74 3.43
C CYS A 43 5.20 5.68 4.01
N LEU A 44 6.34 5.14 4.46
CA LEU A 44 7.48 5.92 4.93
C LEU A 44 8.52 6.15 3.83
N LEU A 45 8.52 5.30 2.80
CA LEU A 45 9.53 5.27 1.73
C LEU A 45 9.09 6.04 0.47
N TYR A 46 7.79 6.09 0.18
CA TYR A 46 7.27 6.64 -1.08
C TYR A 46 6.16 7.68 -0.86
N PRO A 47 6.05 8.68 -1.76
CA PRO A 47 4.92 9.60 -1.78
C PRO A 47 3.56 8.90 -1.99
N PRO A 48 2.46 9.42 -1.40
CA PRO A 48 1.13 8.81 -1.49
C PRO A 48 0.62 8.56 -2.91
N TYR A 49 0.95 9.44 -3.88
CA TYR A 49 0.51 9.27 -5.27
C TYR A 49 1.18 8.07 -5.95
N GLN A 50 2.46 7.80 -5.67
CA GLN A 50 3.16 6.63 -6.21
C GLN A 50 2.58 5.34 -5.62
N ILE A 51 2.24 5.35 -4.33
CA ILE A 51 1.58 4.22 -3.67
C ILE A 51 0.24 3.93 -4.32
N ALA A 52 -0.57 4.96 -4.59
CA ALA A 52 -1.86 4.81 -5.27
C ALA A 52 -1.71 4.21 -6.67
N ILE A 53 -0.75 4.66 -7.47
CA ILE A 53 -0.46 4.14 -8.81
C ILE A 53 -0.02 2.67 -8.73
N GLY A 54 0.85 2.31 -7.78
CA GLY A 54 1.28 0.92 -7.57
C GLY A 54 0.13 0.00 -7.17
N CYS A 55 -0.72 0.43 -6.23
CA CYS A 55 -1.91 -0.32 -5.83
C CYS A 55 -2.92 -0.47 -6.97
N LEU A 56 -3.10 0.59 -7.77
CA LEU A 56 -3.94 0.56 -8.96
C LEU A 56 -3.40 -0.43 -9.99
N GLN A 57 -2.09 -0.46 -10.23
CA GLN A 57 -1.45 -1.41 -11.14
C GLN A 57 -1.72 -2.87 -10.72
N ILE A 58 -1.55 -3.19 -9.43
CA ILE A 58 -1.87 -4.52 -8.91
C ILE A 58 -3.35 -4.85 -9.13
N ALA A 59 -4.25 -3.91 -8.82
CA ALA A 59 -5.69 -4.10 -9.03
C ALA A 59 -6.02 -4.38 -10.50
N CYS A 60 -5.38 -3.66 -11.44
CA CYS A 60 -5.56 -3.86 -12.88
C CYS A 60 -5.13 -5.26 -13.31
N VAL A 61 -3.99 -5.75 -12.81
CA VAL A 61 -3.49 -7.10 -13.11
C VAL A 61 -4.44 -8.17 -12.58
N ILE A 62 -4.96 -8.01 -11.35
CA ILE A 62 -5.92 -8.95 -10.76
C ILE A 62 -7.24 -8.97 -11.54
N LEU A 63 -7.74 -7.80 -11.94
CA LEU A 63 -9.00 -7.66 -12.69
C LEU A 63 -8.85 -7.86 -14.20
N GLN A 64 -7.64 -8.18 -14.68
CA GLN A 64 -7.33 -8.35 -16.12
C GLN A 64 -7.73 -7.13 -16.96
N LYS A 65 -7.53 -5.91 -16.42
CA LYS A 65 -7.78 -4.64 -17.13
C LYS A 65 -6.53 -4.17 -17.85
N ASP A 66 -6.64 -3.94 -19.16
CA ASP A 66 -5.55 -3.40 -19.96
C ASP A 66 -5.56 -1.87 -19.94
N LEU A 67 -4.73 -1.30 -19.07
CA LEU A 67 -4.51 0.14 -18.96
C LEU A 67 -3.06 0.53 -19.31
N LYS A 68 -2.35 -0.29 -20.08
CA LYS A 68 -0.91 -0.07 -20.37
C LYS A 68 -0.65 1.27 -21.03
N SER A 69 -1.50 1.68 -21.99
CA SER A 69 -1.39 2.98 -22.66
C SER A 69 -1.57 4.12 -21.68
N TRP A 70 -2.59 4.04 -20.82
CA TRP A 70 -2.86 5.04 -19.80
C TRP A 70 -1.70 5.16 -18.80
N PHE A 71 -1.14 4.04 -18.32
CA PHE A 71 0.05 4.06 -17.48
C PHE A 71 1.26 4.71 -18.19
N ALA A 72 1.44 4.47 -19.49
CA ALA A 72 2.55 5.06 -20.25
C ALA A 72 2.44 6.58 -20.41
N GLU A 73 1.24 7.14 -20.32
CA GLU A 73 0.99 8.59 -20.37
C GLU A 73 1.23 9.28 -19.01
N LEU A 74 1.28 8.52 -17.91
CA LEU A 74 1.58 9.06 -16.60
C LEU A 74 3.04 9.53 -16.53
N ASN A 75 3.24 10.77 -16.08
CA ASN A 75 4.55 11.30 -15.72
C ASN A 75 5.00 10.76 -14.34
N ALA A 76 5.15 9.44 -14.24
CA ALA A 76 5.51 8.73 -13.01
C ALA A 76 6.74 7.84 -13.24
N ASP A 77 7.59 7.73 -12.22
CA ASP A 77 8.75 6.85 -12.22
C ASP A 77 8.31 5.38 -12.09
N MET A 78 8.29 4.67 -13.21
CA MET A 78 7.84 3.28 -13.27
C MET A 78 8.71 2.32 -12.45
N GLU A 79 9.99 2.62 -12.25
CA GLU A 79 10.85 1.78 -11.40
C GLU A 79 10.36 1.83 -9.95
N LYS A 80 10.03 3.03 -9.46
CA LYS A 80 9.45 3.22 -8.12
C LYS A 80 8.09 2.55 -7.98
N ILE A 81 7.25 2.61 -9.02
CA ILE A 81 5.96 1.91 -9.02
C ILE A 81 6.16 0.39 -8.92
N GLN A 82 7.12 -0.18 -9.67
CA GLN A 82 7.44 -1.61 -9.58
C GLN A 82 7.98 -2.02 -8.20
N GLU A 83 8.82 -1.17 -7.58
CA GLU A 83 9.31 -1.41 -6.21
C GLU A 83 8.15 -1.47 -5.21
N ILE A 84 7.24 -0.51 -5.24
CA ILE A 84 6.04 -0.49 -4.39
C ILE A 84 5.20 -1.75 -4.62
N ALA A 85 4.98 -2.13 -5.89
CA ALA A 85 4.22 -3.31 -6.22
C ALA A 85 4.86 -4.58 -5.64
N ARG A 86 6.19 -4.67 -5.68
CA ARG A 86 6.95 -5.78 -5.09
C ARG A 86 6.75 -5.88 -3.58
N TYR A 87 6.80 -4.76 -2.84
CA TYR A 87 6.54 -4.75 -1.40
C TYR A 87 5.17 -5.33 -1.05
N ILE A 88 4.14 -4.94 -1.79
CA ILE A 88 2.76 -5.39 -1.57
C ILE A 88 2.59 -6.87 -1.97
N ILE A 89 3.19 -7.31 -3.07
CA ILE A 89 3.17 -8.72 -3.48
C ILE A 89 3.86 -9.59 -2.42
N ASN A 90 5.01 -9.16 -1.91
CA ASN A 90 5.74 -9.86 -0.85
C ASN A 90 4.92 -9.95 0.45
N LEU A 91 4.16 -8.90 0.79
CA LEU A 91 3.19 -8.95 1.90
C LEU A 91 2.15 -10.05 1.68
N TYR A 92 1.57 -10.14 0.47
CA TYR A 92 0.59 -11.18 0.15
C TYR A 92 1.19 -12.59 0.13
N GLU A 93 2.46 -12.75 -0.22
CA GLU A 93 3.17 -14.03 -0.07
C GLU A 93 3.38 -14.41 1.40
N LEU A 94 3.76 -13.44 2.24
CA LEU A 94 3.93 -13.63 3.68
C LEU A 94 2.61 -14.03 4.36
N TRP A 95 1.49 -13.37 4.01
CA TRP A 95 0.18 -13.71 4.58
C TRP A 95 -0.32 -15.11 4.24
N LYS A 96 0.21 -15.76 3.20
CA LYS A 96 -0.15 -17.16 2.90
C LYS A 96 0.46 -18.15 3.90
N THR A 97 1.59 -17.80 4.50
CA THR A 97 2.37 -18.70 5.37
C THR A 97 2.30 -18.33 6.84
N TYR A 98 2.05 -17.05 7.16
CA TYR A 98 2.04 -16.53 8.52
C TYR A 98 0.70 -16.78 9.24
N ASP A 99 0.75 -17.43 10.42
CA ASP A 99 -0.40 -17.57 11.32
C ASP A 99 -0.26 -16.64 12.53
N GLU A 100 -0.82 -15.43 12.41
CA GLU A 100 -0.74 -14.39 13.44
C GLU A 100 -1.15 -14.89 14.83
N LYS A 101 -2.20 -15.71 14.92
CA LYS A 101 -2.74 -16.15 16.22
C LYS A 101 -1.77 -17.07 16.94
N LYS A 102 -0.99 -17.87 16.21
CA LYS A 102 -0.02 -18.80 16.79
C LYS A 102 1.33 -18.13 17.05
N GLU A 103 1.75 -17.24 16.15
CA GLU A 103 3.12 -16.71 16.17
C GLU A 103 3.27 -15.43 16.98
N ILE A 104 2.22 -14.60 17.10
CA ILE A 104 2.32 -13.27 17.72
C ILE A 104 2.80 -13.34 19.18
N GLN A 105 2.30 -14.28 19.97
CA GLN A 105 2.67 -14.39 21.40
C GLN A 105 4.17 -14.68 21.58
N GLY A 106 4.74 -15.54 20.72
CA GLY A 106 6.17 -15.85 20.73
C GLY A 106 7.03 -14.65 20.31
N LEU A 107 6.55 -13.84 19.37
CA LEU A 107 7.21 -12.62 18.93
C LEU A 107 7.18 -11.52 20.01
N LEU A 108 6.02 -11.29 20.64
CA LEU A 108 5.86 -10.34 21.74
C LEU A 108 6.79 -10.67 22.92
N GLY A 109 7.01 -11.95 23.22
CA GLY A 109 7.93 -12.38 24.27
C GLY A 109 9.40 -12.03 23.99
N LYS A 110 9.79 -11.91 22.73
CA LYS A 110 11.15 -11.54 22.30
C LYS A 110 11.35 -10.02 22.18
N MET A 111 10.28 -9.23 22.28
CA MET A 111 10.40 -7.79 22.18
C MET A 111 11.21 -7.22 23.36
N PRO A 112 12.17 -6.31 23.10
CA PRO A 112 12.90 -5.62 24.16
C PRO A 112 11.94 -4.90 25.10
N LYS A 113 11.99 -5.25 26.39
CA LYS A 113 11.12 -4.60 27.40
C LYS A 113 11.68 -3.23 27.76
N PRO A 114 10.80 -2.23 28.02
CA PRO A 114 11.23 -0.94 28.52
C PRO A 114 12.00 -1.09 29.84
N LYS A 115 13.13 -0.39 29.98
CA LYS A 115 13.86 -0.36 31.25
C LYS A 115 12.99 0.36 32.29
N PRO A 116 12.71 -0.26 33.46
CA PRO A 116 11.98 0.42 34.51
C PRO A 116 12.83 1.59 35.07
N ALA A 117 12.15 2.66 35.52
CA ALA A 117 12.82 3.75 36.20
C ALA A 117 13.53 3.24 37.47
N PRO A 118 14.70 3.79 37.84
CA PRO A 118 15.39 3.38 39.07
C PRO A 118 14.48 3.64 40.28
N SER A 119 14.37 2.64 41.16
CA SER A 119 13.72 2.84 42.47
C SER A 119 14.45 3.97 43.19
N ARG A 120 13.70 4.98 43.62
CA ARG A 120 14.22 5.99 44.55
C ARG A 120 14.55 5.36 45.90
#